data_AF-A0A212AGY7-F1
#
_entry.id   AF-A0A212AGY7-F1
#
_cell.length_a   1.000
_cell.length_b   1.000
_cell.length_c   1.000
_cell.angle_alpha   90.00
_cell.angle_beta   90.00
_cell.angle_gamma   90.00
#
_symmetry.space_group_name_H-M   'P 1'
#
loop_
_entity.id
_entity.type
_entity.pdbx_description
1 polymer ?
#
loop_
_entity_poly.entity_id
_entity_poly.type
_entity_poly.pdbx_seq_one_letter_code
_entity_poly.pdbx_strand_id
1 'polypeptide(L)'
;MWEKFQALAPVLIGVFLGIYIQFLPGWGSVGWSFAALLAGMLAMGLATALLARWPRTAVCLMQVGFLAPITLIALTTCATTWLSLHFADWMGLKAHIPDQKQMETATGVLLGAVNAFIAGAWLDDARKPGSRIWPAGQAKAAFSAAFTDPLKAWRASLPPVTGAAATIARRNEVTRVIEAVYETRVSGGGPEGWDLPALLERIALIREALVPGRT
;
A
#
# COMPACT_ATOMS: atom_id res chain seq x y z
N MET A 1 14.71 -7.95 15.31
CA MET A 1 14.86 -6.52 15.66
C MET A 1 14.71 -5.62 14.42
N TRP A 2 15.34 -5.99 13.31
CA TRP A 2 15.22 -5.33 11.99
C TRP A 2 13.78 -5.27 11.42
N GLU A 3 13.00 -6.35 11.55
CA GLU A 3 11.60 -6.40 11.09
C GLU A 3 10.69 -5.38 11.82
N LYS A 4 10.88 -5.21 13.14
CA LYS A 4 10.18 -4.17 13.90
C LYS A 4 10.57 -2.77 13.45
N PHE A 5 11.83 -2.57 13.06
CA PHE A 5 12.31 -1.30 12.52
C PHE A 5 11.69 -1.00 11.15
N GLN A 6 11.51 -2.01 10.29
CA GLN A 6 10.86 -1.84 8.98
C GLN A 6 9.35 -1.55 9.10
N ALA A 7 8.66 -2.11 10.11
CA ALA A 7 7.26 -1.79 10.37
C ALA A 7 7.07 -0.39 11.01
N LEU A 8 8.02 0.04 11.86
CA LEU A 8 7.98 1.35 12.53
C LEU A 8 8.52 2.50 11.68
N ALA A 9 9.48 2.25 10.78
CA ALA A 9 10.11 3.28 9.97
C ALA A 9 9.09 4.08 9.12
N PRO A 10 8.12 3.45 8.44
CA PRO A 10 7.02 4.14 7.76
C PRO A 10 6.24 5.10 8.66
N VAL A 11 5.91 4.65 9.87
CA VAL A 11 5.14 5.42 10.85
C VAL A 11 5.96 6.59 11.35
N LEU A 12 7.24 6.36 11.70
CA LEU A 12 8.16 7.41 12.12
C LEU A 12 8.40 8.42 11.00
N ILE A 13 8.58 7.98 9.75
CA ILE A 13 8.69 8.86 8.58
C ILE A 13 7.43 9.70 8.42
N GLY A 14 6.24 9.11 8.55
CA GLY A 14 4.97 9.84 8.50
C GLY A 14 4.82 10.88 9.61
N VAL A 15 5.21 10.53 10.84
CA VAL A 15 5.21 11.45 12.00
C VAL A 15 6.20 12.60 11.80
N PHE A 16 7.44 12.30 11.42
CA PHE A 16 8.45 13.33 11.15
C PHE A 16 8.08 14.20 9.96
N LEU A 17 7.46 13.64 8.91
CA LEU A 17 6.97 14.39 7.77
C LEU A 17 5.81 15.30 8.17
N GLY A 18 4.86 14.82 8.99
CA GLY A 18 3.78 15.63 9.54
C GLY A 18 4.28 16.78 10.41
N ILE A 19 5.25 16.51 11.29
CA ILE A 19 5.94 17.54 12.07
C ILE A 19 6.67 18.52 11.16
N TYR A 20 7.39 18.03 10.14
CA TYR A 20 8.12 18.84 9.18
C TYR A 20 7.19 19.79 8.40
N ILE A 21 6.05 19.29 7.92
CA ILE A 21 5.03 20.10 7.23
C ILE A 21 4.44 21.15 8.17
N GLN A 22 4.17 20.79 9.43
CA GLN A 22 3.52 21.68 10.39
C GLN A 22 4.44 22.79 10.91
N PHE A 23 5.73 22.49 11.15
CA PHE A 23 6.67 23.41 11.81
C PHE A 23 7.59 24.17 10.85
N LEU A 24 7.65 23.80 9.56
CA LEU A 24 8.34 24.57 8.51
C LEU A 24 7.34 25.05 7.44
N PRO A 25 6.53 26.08 7.76
CA PRO A 25 5.56 26.63 6.83
C PRO A 25 6.26 27.28 5.62
N GLY A 26 5.91 26.84 4.41
CA GLY A 26 6.39 27.42 3.16
C GLY A 26 6.28 26.50 1.95
N TRP A 27 6.44 27.04 0.75
CA TRP A 27 6.41 26.25 -0.49
C TRP A 27 7.45 25.11 -0.54
N GLY A 28 8.52 25.20 0.26
CA GLY A 28 9.52 24.15 0.39
C GLY A 28 8.98 22.85 0.99
N SER A 29 8.16 22.90 2.05
CA SER A 29 7.60 21.69 2.68
C SER A 29 6.52 21.03 1.83
N VAL A 30 5.75 21.83 1.08
CA VAL A 30 4.85 21.35 0.04
C VAL A 30 5.63 20.66 -1.09
N GLY A 31 6.73 21.28 -1.56
CA GLY A 31 7.60 20.73 -2.60
C GLY A 31 8.22 19.39 -2.21
N TRP A 32 8.76 19.26 -0.99
CA TRP A 32 9.32 17.99 -0.50
C TRP A 32 8.26 16.90 -0.34
N SER A 33 7.06 17.25 0.11
CA SER A 33 5.95 16.30 0.22
C SER A 33 5.50 15.82 -1.15
N PHE A 34 5.43 16.71 -2.15
CA PHE A 34 5.12 16.34 -3.52
C PHE A 34 6.22 15.46 -4.14
N ALA A 35 7.49 15.78 -3.88
CA ALA A 35 8.62 14.98 -4.32
C ALA A 35 8.62 13.58 -3.70
N ALA A 36 8.31 13.45 -2.39
CA ALA A 36 8.19 12.15 -1.72
C ALA A 36 7.03 11.31 -2.27
N LEU A 37 5.88 11.94 -2.56
CA LEU A 37 4.74 11.30 -3.20
C LEU A 37 5.11 10.77 -4.60
N LEU A 38 5.72 11.62 -5.43
CA LEU A 38 6.19 11.24 -6.77
C LEU A 38 7.24 10.14 -6.73
N ALA A 39 8.20 10.23 -5.81
CA ALA A 39 9.24 9.22 -5.63
C ALA A 39 8.63 7.86 -5.28
N GLY A 40 7.64 7.82 -4.37
CA GLY A 40 6.91 6.60 -4.05
C GLY A 40 6.15 6.04 -5.27
N MET A 41 5.43 6.88 -6.01
CA MET A 41 4.71 6.44 -7.22
C MET A 41 5.64 5.90 -8.30
N LEU A 42 6.78 6.58 -8.54
CA LEU A 42 7.80 6.15 -9.49
C LEU A 42 8.47 4.85 -9.06
N ALA A 43 8.82 4.72 -7.78
CA ALA A 43 9.42 3.50 -7.24
C ALA A 43 8.49 2.30 -7.44
N MET A 44 7.17 2.46 -7.22
CA MET A 44 6.20 1.37 -7.45
C MET A 44 6.06 1.01 -8.94
N GLY A 45 6.09 2.00 -9.83
CA GLY A 45 6.10 1.76 -11.28
C GLY A 45 7.34 0.97 -11.74
N LEU A 46 8.52 1.39 -11.27
CA LEU A 46 9.79 0.71 -11.55
C LEU A 46 9.84 -0.70 -10.94
N ALA A 47 9.33 -0.86 -9.71
CA ALA A 47 9.24 -2.16 -9.06
C ALA A 47 8.43 -3.16 -9.90
N THR A 48 7.29 -2.72 -10.43
CA THR A 48 6.42 -3.54 -11.29
C THR A 48 7.17 -4.03 -12.54
N ALA A 49 7.92 -3.13 -13.19
CA ALA A 49 8.71 -3.48 -14.38
C ALA A 49 9.88 -4.44 -14.07
N LEU A 50 10.45 -4.34 -12.87
CA LEU A 50 11.61 -5.14 -12.45
C LEU A 50 11.23 -6.46 -11.79
N LEU A 51 9.97 -6.64 -11.38
CA LEU A 51 9.51 -7.75 -10.53
C LEU A 51 9.85 -9.14 -11.10
N ALA A 52 9.74 -9.31 -12.41
CA ALA A 52 10.06 -10.57 -13.10
C ALA A 52 11.56 -10.82 -13.30
N ARG A 53 12.37 -9.76 -13.46
CA ARG A 53 13.79 -9.85 -13.84
C ARG A 53 14.75 -9.69 -12.65
N TRP A 54 14.46 -8.75 -11.76
CA TRP A 54 15.31 -8.33 -10.63
C TRP A 54 14.48 -8.26 -9.35
N PRO A 55 14.07 -9.41 -8.78
CA PRO A 55 13.07 -9.45 -7.71
C PRO A 55 13.54 -8.78 -6.42
N ARG A 56 14.83 -8.89 -6.06
CA ARG A 56 15.37 -8.21 -4.88
C ARG A 56 15.31 -6.69 -5.02
N THR A 57 15.68 -6.17 -6.19
CA THR A 57 15.60 -4.73 -6.51
C THR A 57 14.16 -4.27 -6.53
N ALA A 58 13.27 -5.05 -7.16
CA ALA A 58 11.85 -4.74 -7.22
C ALA A 58 11.22 -4.66 -5.83
N VAL A 59 11.45 -5.64 -4.95
CA VAL A 59 10.88 -5.60 -3.59
C VAL A 59 11.44 -4.42 -2.78
N CYS A 60 12.71 -4.07 -2.94
CA CYS A 60 13.27 -2.86 -2.33
C CYS A 60 12.55 -1.59 -2.82
N LEU A 61 12.31 -1.48 -4.13
CA LEU A 61 11.55 -0.38 -4.71
C LEU A 61 10.07 -0.37 -4.29
N MET A 62 9.45 -1.53 -4.04
CA MET A 62 8.09 -1.59 -3.48
C MET A 62 8.04 -0.98 -2.08
N GLN A 63 9.06 -1.25 -1.24
CA GLN A 63 9.18 -0.63 0.10
C GLN A 63 9.32 0.89 -0.01
N VAL A 64 10.13 1.38 -0.94
CA VAL A 64 10.22 2.83 -1.24
C VAL A 64 8.89 3.36 -1.76
N GLY A 65 8.16 2.56 -2.55
CA GLY A 65 6.83 2.91 -3.05
C GLY A 65 5.82 3.23 -1.95
N PHE A 66 5.99 2.63 -0.77
CA PHE A 66 5.14 2.91 0.39
C PHE A 66 5.33 4.31 0.97
N LEU A 67 6.36 5.06 0.57
CA LEU A 67 6.45 6.49 0.85
C LEU A 67 5.24 7.26 0.34
N ALA A 68 4.62 6.84 -0.77
CA ALA A 68 3.45 7.52 -1.31
C ALA A 68 2.24 7.52 -0.34
N PRO A 69 1.75 6.36 0.15
CA PRO A 69 0.67 6.35 1.15
C PRO A 69 1.06 7.00 2.47
N ILE A 70 2.30 6.83 2.95
CA ILE A 70 2.77 7.48 4.18
C ILE A 70 2.69 9.01 4.04
N THR A 71 3.17 9.52 2.91
CA THR A 71 3.14 10.95 2.59
C THR A 71 1.71 11.46 2.48
N LEU A 72 0.82 10.69 1.85
CA LEU A 72 -0.60 11.03 1.74
C LEU A 72 -1.25 11.12 3.13
N ILE A 73 -1.01 10.16 4.01
CA ILE A 73 -1.52 10.13 5.39
C ILE A 73 -1.02 11.35 6.17
N ALA A 74 0.28 11.65 6.08
CA ALA A 74 0.88 12.82 6.71
C ALA A 74 0.24 14.12 6.20
N LEU A 75 0.10 14.27 4.89
CA LEU A 75 -0.55 15.44 4.27
C LEU A 75 -2.00 15.61 4.71
N THR A 76 -2.79 14.54 4.72
CA THR A 76 -4.17 14.60 5.21
C THR A 76 -4.24 14.96 6.70
N THR A 77 -3.31 14.45 7.52
CA THR A 77 -3.26 14.75 8.96
C THR A 77 -2.88 16.21 9.21
N CYS A 78 -1.91 16.74 8.46
CA CYS A 78 -1.57 18.16 8.48
C CYS A 78 -2.75 19.02 8.01
N ALA A 79 -3.43 18.62 6.94
CA ALA A 79 -4.59 19.34 6.42
C ALA A 79 -5.74 19.38 7.44
N THR A 80 -6.07 18.26 8.10
CA THR A 80 -7.11 18.24 9.13
C THR A 80 -6.70 19.01 10.39
N THR A 81 -5.43 18.98 10.76
CA THR A 81 -4.89 19.80 11.87
C THR A 81 -4.95 21.28 11.53
N TRP A 82 -4.54 21.68 10.33
CA TRP A 82 -4.65 23.07 9.88
C TRP A 82 -6.12 23.52 9.84
N LEU A 83 -7.00 22.67 9.33
CA LEU A 83 -8.45 22.90 9.35
C LEU A 83 -8.91 23.13 10.80
N SER A 84 -8.48 22.31 11.76
CA SER A 84 -8.88 22.48 13.17
C SER A 84 -8.54 23.85 13.77
N LEU A 85 -7.45 24.46 13.31
CA LEU A 85 -6.96 25.73 13.83
C LEU A 85 -7.59 26.95 13.14
N HIS A 86 -7.98 26.81 11.87
CA HIS A 86 -8.42 27.95 11.04
C HIS A 86 -9.87 27.89 10.58
N PHE A 87 -10.54 26.75 10.75
CA PHE A 87 -11.89 26.52 10.22
C PHE A 87 -12.94 27.46 10.82
N ALA A 88 -12.87 27.71 12.12
CA ALA A 88 -13.81 28.63 12.80
C ALA A 88 -13.74 30.06 12.26
N ASP A 89 -12.53 30.52 11.91
CA ASP A 89 -12.31 31.82 11.28
C ASP A 89 -12.74 31.83 9.82
N TRP A 90 -12.34 30.80 9.06
CA TRP A 90 -12.66 30.67 7.64
C TRP A 90 -14.17 30.59 7.35
N MET A 91 -14.92 29.86 8.19
CA MET A 91 -16.37 29.71 8.06
C MET A 91 -17.15 30.89 8.66
N GLY A 92 -16.48 31.90 9.22
CA GLY A 92 -17.14 33.00 9.92
C GLY A 92 -17.98 32.54 11.12
N LEU A 93 -17.66 31.37 11.69
CA LEU A 93 -18.41 30.80 12.81
C LEU A 93 -18.31 31.70 14.05
N LYS A 94 -17.17 32.39 14.24
CA LYS A 94 -16.97 33.34 15.34
C LYS A 94 -18.00 34.49 15.36
N ALA A 95 -18.60 34.82 14.22
CA ALA A 95 -19.64 35.84 14.14
C ALA A 95 -21.03 35.31 14.59
N HIS A 96 -21.23 33.99 14.59
CA HIS A 96 -22.51 33.34 14.85
C HIS A 96 -22.55 32.54 16.15
N ILE A 97 -21.38 32.13 16.66
CA ILE A 97 -21.22 31.42 17.93
C ILE A 97 -20.19 32.20 18.76
N PRO A 98 -20.63 33.19 19.56
CA PRO A 98 -19.73 34.04 20.33
C PRO A 98 -19.19 33.34 21.58
N ASP A 99 -19.87 32.29 22.07
CA ASP A 99 -19.40 31.50 23.21
C ASP A 99 -18.26 30.56 22.81
N GLN A 100 -17.11 30.71 23.47
CA GLN A 100 -15.89 29.95 23.19
C GLN A 100 -16.10 28.44 23.41
N LYS A 101 -16.86 28.04 24.44
CA LYS A 101 -17.09 26.62 24.74
C LYS A 101 -17.97 25.95 23.69
N GLN A 102 -19.01 26.63 23.22
CA GLN A 102 -19.81 26.17 22.08
C GLN A 102 -19.00 26.13 20.78
N MET A 103 -18.09 27.08 20.56
CA MET A 103 -17.18 27.09 19.41
C MET A 103 -16.26 25.87 19.37
N GLU A 104 -15.62 25.56 20.50
CA GLU A 104 -14.74 24.39 20.66
C GLU A 104 -15.52 23.10 20.42
N THR A 105 -16.76 23.02 20.92
CA THR A 105 -17.65 21.87 20.70
C THR A 105 -18.02 21.71 19.23
N ALA A 106 -18.48 22.78 18.57
CA ALA A 106 -18.86 22.75 17.15
C ALA A 106 -17.68 22.39 16.24
N THR A 107 -16.52 22.99 16.50
CA THR A 107 -15.28 22.70 15.77
C THR A 107 -14.85 21.24 15.99
N GLY A 108 -14.93 20.74 17.24
CA GLY A 108 -14.63 19.35 17.58
C GLY A 108 -15.55 18.35 16.87
N VAL A 109 -16.85 18.61 16.80
CA VAL A 109 -17.82 17.75 16.08
C VAL A 109 -17.52 17.70 14.58
N LEU A 110 -17.25 18.86 13.96
CA LEU A 110 -16.96 18.94 12.52
C LEU A 110 -15.64 18.26 12.18
N LEU A 111 -14.60 18.43 12.99
CA LEU A 111 -13.34 17.70 12.82
C LEU A 111 -13.51 16.20 13.01
N GLY A 112 -14.30 15.79 14.00
CA GLY A 112 -14.69 14.39 14.20
C GLY A 112 -15.36 13.80 12.95
N ALA A 113 -16.28 14.55 12.33
CA ALA A 113 -16.96 14.14 11.10
C ALA A 113 -16.00 14.03 9.90
N VAL A 114 -15.08 14.99 9.73
CA VAL A 114 -14.06 14.96 8.66
C VAL A 114 -13.12 13.76 8.85
N ASN A 115 -12.62 13.54 10.07
CA ASN A 115 -11.75 12.40 10.38
C ASN A 115 -12.49 11.07 10.16
N ALA A 116 -13.76 10.96 10.55
CA ALA A 116 -14.57 9.78 10.30
C ALA A 116 -14.81 9.52 8.80
N PHE A 117 -15.04 10.58 8.02
CA PHE A 117 -15.16 10.47 6.56
C PHE A 117 -13.87 9.98 5.91
N ILE A 118 -12.72 10.56 6.27
CA ILE A 118 -11.39 10.14 5.77
C ILE A 118 -11.12 8.69 6.16
N ALA A 119 -11.35 8.32 7.43
CA ALA A 119 -11.19 6.95 7.90
C ALA A 119 -12.12 5.97 7.15
N GLY A 120 -13.36 6.38 6.87
CA GLY A 120 -14.30 5.61 6.06
C GLY A 120 -13.80 5.40 4.62
N ALA A 121 -13.33 6.46 3.96
CA ALA A 121 -12.76 6.38 2.62
C ALA A 121 -11.49 5.50 2.58
N TRP A 122 -10.66 5.59 3.62
CA TRP A 122 -9.46 4.78 3.81
C TRP A 122 -9.79 3.30 4.00
N LEU A 123 -10.77 2.98 4.84
CA LEU A 123 -11.23 1.60 5.07
C LEU A 123 -11.88 1.01 3.81
N ASP A 124 -12.65 1.81 3.07
CA ASP A 124 -13.25 1.37 1.80
C ASP A 124 -12.18 1.09 0.75
N ASP A 125 -11.16 1.95 0.64
CA ASP A 125 -10.04 1.70 -0.28
C ASP A 125 -9.20 0.50 0.18
N ALA A 126 -8.94 0.33 1.48
CA ALA A 126 -8.16 -0.81 2.02
C ALA A 126 -8.80 -2.17 1.72
N ARG A 127 -10.13 -2.20 1.62
CA ARG A 127 -10.90 -3.40 1.29
C ARG A 127 -10.85 -3.72 -0.21
N LYS A 128 -10.51 -2.77 -1.08
CA LYS A 128 -10.49 -2.98 -2.53
C LYS A 128 -9.26 -3.78 -2.94
N PRO A 129 -9.43 -4.91 -3.66
CA PRO A 129 -8.31 -5.73 -4.12
C PRO A 129 -7.38 -5.03 -5.12
N GLY A 130 -7.78 -3.89 -5.67
CA GLY A 130 -6.99 -3.01 -6.55
C GLY A 130 -6.73 -1.63 -5.96
N SER A 131 -6.72 -1.51 -4.63
CA SER A 131 -6.39 -0.25 -3.96
C SER A 131 -5.10 0.34 -4.54
N ARG A 132 -5.18 1.62 -4.90
CA ARG A 132 -4.03 2.39 -5.40
C ARG A 132 -3.26 3.07 -4.29
N ILE A 133 -3.79 3.09 -3.08
CA ILE A 133 -3.19 3.78 -1.93
C ILE A 133 -2.50 2.78 -1.02
N TRP A 134 -3.13 1.63 -0.74
CA TRP A 134 -2.63 0.70 0.27
C TRP A 134 -1.50 -0.20 -0.24
N PRO A 135 -0.44 -0.40 0.57
CA PRO A 135 0.70 -1.26 0.25
C PRO A 135 0.32 -2.64 -0.31
N ALA A 136 -0.63 -3.31 0.34
CA ALA A 136 -1.08 -4.64 -0.06
C ALA A 136 -1.80 -4.64 -1.42
N GLY A 137 -2.60 -3.61 -1.71
CA GLY A 137 -3.30 -3.44 -2.99
C GLY A 137 -2.34 -3.11 -4.13
N GLN A 138 -1.40 -2.18 -3.89
CA GLN A 138 -0.36 -1.84 -4.85
C GLN A 138 0.54 -3.04 -5.16
N ALA A 139 0.95 -3.81 -4.15
CA ALA A 139 1.74 -5.00 -4.35
C ALA A 139 0.98 -6.06 -5.16
N LYS A 140 -0.28 -6.33 -4.83
CA LYS A 140 -1.13 -7.24 -5.58
C LYS A 140 -1.28 -6.80 -7.04
N ALA A 141 -1.50 -5.51 -7.29
CA ALA A 141 -1.58 -4.96 -8.64
C ALA A 141 -0.27 -5.13 -9.42
N ALA A 142 0.87 -4.90 -8.77
CA ALA A 142 2.19 -5.08 -9.38
C ALA A 142 2.48 -6.56 -9.75
N PHE A 143 2.14 -7.50 -8.86
CA PHE A 143 2.28 -8.94 -9.14
C PHE A 143 1.36 -9.39 -10.27
N SER A 144 0.10 -8.95 -10.25
CA SER A 144 -0.83 -9.25 -11.35
C SER A 144 -0.32 -8.68 -12.67
N ALA A 145 0.12 -7.42 -12.70
CA ALA A 145 0.67 -6.82 -13.91
C ALA A 145 1.93 -7.54 -14.43
N ALA A 146 2.82 -7.97 -13.53
CA ALA A 146 4.07 -8.62 -13.91
C ALA A 146 3.90 -10.08 -14.35
N PHE A 147 2.94 -10.82 -13.79
CA PHE A 147 2.88 -12.28 -13.93
C PHE A 147 1.61 -12.83 -14.57
N THR A 148 0.57 -12.03 -14.86
CA THR A 148 -0.68 -12.53 -15.46
C THR A 148 -0.43 -13.24 -16.80
N ASP A 149 0.29 -12.60 -17.73
CA ASP A 149 0.53 -13.18 -19.04
C ASP A 149 1.52 -14.35 -19.03
N PRO A 150 2.66 -14.28 -18.30
CA PRO A 150 3.52 -15.44 -18.08
C PRO A 150 2.78 -16.64 -17.49
N LEU A 151 1.88 -16.41 -16.53
CA LEU A 151 1.10 -17.47 -15.87
C LEU A 151 0.06 -18.10 -16.82
N LYS A 152 -0.57 -17.30 -17.69
CA LYS A 152 -1.46 -17.83 -18.74
C LYS A 152 -0.69 -18.72 -19.72
N ALA A 153 0.49 -18.28 -20.17
CA ALA A 153 1.34 -19.05 -21.09
C ALA A 153 1.81 -20.36 -20.45
N TRP A 154 2.29 -20.30 -19.20
CA TRP A 154 2.69 -21.48 -18.44
C TRP A 154 1.55 -22.50 -18.29
N ARG A 155 0.35 -22.04 -17.88
CA ARG A 155 -0.81 -22.91 -17.69
C ARG A 155 -1.21 -23.61 -18.99
N ALA A 156 -1.07 -22.93 -20.13
CA ALA A 156 -1.33 -23.51 -21.44
C ALA A 156 -0.26 -24.52 -21.88
N SER A 157 0.98 -24.41 -21.37
CA SER A 157 2.08 -25.32 -21.71
C SER A 157 2.13 -26.61 -20.85
N LEU A 158 1.26 -26.74 -19.84
CA LEU A 158 1.29 -27.88 -18.94
C LEU A 158 0.88 -29.17 -19.66
N PRO A 159 1.64 -30.27 -19.52
CA PRO A 159 1.30 -31.54 -20.14
C PRO A 159 0.02 -32.14 -19.53
N PRO A 160 -0.74 -32.93 -20.31
CA PRO A 160 -1.90 -33.64 -19.81
C PRO A 160 -1.49 -34.65 -18.73
N VAL A 161 -2.25 -34.69 -17.63
CA VAL A 161 -2.07 -35.65 -16.54
C VAL A 161 -3.19 -36.68 -16.55
N THR A 162 -2.85 -37.94 -16.30
CA THR A 162 -3.79 -39.06 -16.24
C THR A 162 -3.88 -39.61 -14.82
N GLY A 163 -5.10 -39.93 -14.37
CA GLY A 163 -5.37 -40.49 -13.04
C GLY A 163 -5.77 -39.43 -12.00
N ALA A 164 -6.62 -39.84 -11.07
CA ALA A 164 -7.23 -38.93 -10.09
C ALA A 164 -6.18 -38.26 -9.18
N ALA A 165 -5.21 -39.01 -8.67
CA ALA A 165 -4.17 -38.49 -7.77
C ALA A 165 -3.29 -37.43 -8.45
N ALA A 166 -2.83 -37.69 -9.69
CA ALA A 166 -2.03 -36.74 -10.46
C ALA A 166 -2.82 -35.48 -10.84
N THR A 167 -4.10 -35.63 -11.15
CA THR A 167 -5.00 -34.50 -11.44
C THR A 167 -5.18 -33.60 -10.22
N ILE A 168 -5.38 -34.17 -9.04
CA ILE A 168 -5.50 -33.43 -7.77
C ILE A 168 -4.18 -32.71 -7.44
N ALA A 169 -3.04 -33.40 -7.54
CA ALA A 169 -1.74 -32.80 -7.31
C ALA A 169 -1.48 -31.60 -8.23
N ARG A 170 -1.78 -31.74 -9.53
CA ARG A 170 -1.66 -30.65 -10.50
C ARG A 170 -2.58 -29.48 -10.16
N ARG A 171 -3.83 -29.75 -9.80
CA ARG A 171 -4.78 -28.70 -9.41
C ARG A 171 -4.25 -27.92 -8.21
N ASN A 172 -3.75 -28.61 -7.19
CA ASN A 172 -3.22 -27.99 -5.98
C ASN A 172 -1.98 -27.12 -6.27
N GLU A 173 -1.08 -27.59 -7.14
CA GLU A 173 0.08 -26.82 -7.60
C GLU A 173 -0.35 -25.55 -8.33
N VAL A 174 -1.24 -25.67 -9.32
CA VAL A 174 -1.76 -24.53 -10.08
C VAL A 174 -2.46 -23.52 -9.17
N THR A 175 -3.29 -23.99 -8.24
CA THR A 175 -3.95 -23.14 -7.24
C THR A 175 -2.92 -22.39 -6.41
N ARG A 176 -1.89 -23.07 -5.88
CA ARG A 176 -0.83 -22.45 -5.07
C ARG A 176 -0.09 -21.33 -5.82
N VAL A 177 0.23 -21.53 -7.10
CA VAL A 177 0.91 -20.53 -7.94
C VAL A 177 -0.02 -19.34 -8.25
N ILE A 178 -1.31 -19.61 -8.53
CA ILE A 178 -2.32 -18.56 -8.74
C ILE A 178 -2.50 -17.74 -7.46
N GLU A 179 -2.65 -18.39 -6.31
CA GLU A 179 -2.76 -17.73 -5.01
C GLU A 179 -1.53 -16.86 -4.73
N ALA A 180 -0.32 -17.32 -5.06
CA ALA A 180 0.88 -16.51 -4.90
C ALA A 180 0.88 -15.22 -5.74
N VAL A 181 0.20 -15.19 -6.89
CA VAL A 181 0.05 -13.97 -7.73
C VAL A 181 -1.08 -13.07 -7.23
N TYR A 182 -2.23 -13.64 -6.86
CA TYR A 182 -3.46 -12.87 -6.65
C TYR A 182 -3.90 -12.73 -5.19
N GLU A 183 -3.37 -13.53 -4.28
CA GLU A 183 -3.66 -13.44 -2.85
C GLU A 183 -2.52 -12.77 -2.08
N THR A 184 -2.90 -11.90 -1.15
CA THR A 184 -1.98 -11.24 -0.21
C THR A 184 -1.71 -12.09 1.03
N ARG A 185 -2.57 -13.09 1.30
CA ARG A 185 -2.30 -14.14 2.26
C ARG A 185 -1.42 -15.17 1.57
N VAL A 186 -0.13 -15.15 1.86
CA VAL A 186 0.71 -16.31 1.55
C VAL A 186 0.11 -17.49 2.31
N SER A 187 -0.11 -18.62 1.61
CA SER A 187 -0.54 -19.88 2.20
C SER A 187 0.35 -20.21 3.42
N GLY A 188 -0.09 -19.86 4.64
CA GLY A 188 0.74 -19.96 5.85
C GLY A 188 0.46 -18.98 6.99
N GLY A 189 -0.42 -17.99 6.85
CA GLY A 189 -0.95 -17.23 8.01
C GLY A 189 0.03 -16.32 8.77
N GLY A 190 1.17 -15.96 8.17
CA GLY A 190 2.13 -14.98 8.71
C GLY A 190 1.75 -13.51 8.42
N PRO A 191 2.36 -12.53 9.12
CA PRO A 191 1.91 -11.15 9.15
C PRO A 191 2.15 -10.43 7.83
N GLU A 192 1.04 -10.20 7.10
CA GLU A 192 0.83 -9.23 6.02
C GLU A 192 1.77 -9.34 4.79
N GLY A 193 1.20 -9.23 3.59
CA GLY A 193 1.91 -9.40 2.31
C GLY A 193 2.90 -8.27 1.94
N TRP A 194 3.38 -7.51 2.92
CA TRP A 194 4.35 -6.41 2.84
C TRP A 194 5.76 -6.77 3.33
N ASP A 195 5.94 -7.94 3.94
CA ASP A 195 7.24 -8.33 4.48
C ASP A 195 8.21 -8.75 3.36
N LEU A 196 9.48 -8.36 3.48
CA LEU A 196 10.50 -8.60 2.46
C LEU A 196 10.72 -10.12 2.23
N PRO A 197 10.96 -10.95 3.26
CA PRO A 197 10.95 -12.41 3.15
C PRO A 197 9.71 -12.97 2.45
N ALA A 198 8.51 -12.55 2.85
CA ALA A 198 7.25 -13.05 2.28
C ALA A 198 7.12 -12.68 0.78
N LEU A 199 7.50 -11.47 0.39
CA LEU A 199 7.50 -11.03 -1.00
C LEU A 199 8.53 -11.80 -1.84
N LEU A 200 9.72 -12.05 -1.30
CA LEU A 200 10.75 -12.83 -1.98
C LEU A 200 10.36 -14.31 -2.13
N GLU A 201 9.74 -14.91 -1.10
CA GLU A 201 9.24 -16.29 -1.14
C GLU A 201 8.15 -16.46 -2.20
N ARG A 202 7.20 -15.52 -2.28
CA ARG A 202 6.17 -15.49 -3.34
C ARG A 202 6.79 -15.44 -4.73
N ILE A 203 7.77 -14.56 -4.94
CA ILE A 203 8.41 -14.46 -6.25
C ILE A 203 9.22 -15.72 -6.57
N ALA A 204 9.89 -16.32 -5.58
CA ALA A 204 10.60 -17.58 -5.76
C ALA A 204 9.66 -18.70 -6.22
N LEU A 205 8.51 -18.85 -5.56
CA LEU A 205 7.49 -19.83 -5.92
C LEU A 205 6.95 -19.62 -7.34
N ILE A 206 6.64 -18.37 -7.71
CA ILE A 206 6.16 -18.05 -9.06
C ILE A 206 7.24 -18.37 -10.09
N ARG A 207 8.49 -17.95 -9.86
CA ARG A 207 9.59 -18.19 -10.79
C ARG A 207 9.91 -19.67 -10.94
N GLU A 208 9.85 -20.42 -9.86
CA GLU A 208 10.05 -21.87 -9.86
C GLU A 208 9.05 -22.58 -10.77
N ALA A 209 7.77 -22.18 -10.71
CA ALA A 209 6.73 -22.70 -11.58
C ALA A 209 6.94 -22.30 -13.05
N LEU A 210 7.42 -21.08 -13.30
CA LEU A 210 7.64 -20.55 -14.65
C LEU A 210 8.95 -21.05 -15.30
N VAL A 211 9.78 -21.86 -14.64
CA VAL A 211 11.00 -22.42 -15.26
C VAL A 211 10.61 -23.40 -16.37
N PRO A 212 11.09 -23.21 -17.61
CA PRO A 212 10.82 -24.14 -18.71
C PRO A 212 11.38 -25.54 -18.42
N GLY A 213 10.57 -26.58 -18.65
CA GLY A 213 11.02 -27.98 -18.62
C GLY A 213 10.91 -28.71 -17.28
N ARG A 214 10.19 -28.16 -16.29
CA ARG A 214 9.98 -28.79 -14.97
C ARG A 214 8.66 -29.57 -14.82
N THR A 215 7.95 -29.83 -15.92
CA THR A 215 6.70 -30.61 -15.92
C THR A 215 6.72 -31.71 -16.95
#